data_AF-A0AA51CBL9-F1
#
_entry.id   AF-A0AA51CBL9-F1
#
_cell.length_a   1.000
_cell.length_b   1.000
_cell.length_c   1.000
_cell.angle_alpha   90.00
_cell.angle_beta   90.00
_cell.angle_gamma   90.00
#
_symmetry.space_group_name_H-M   'P 1'
#
loop_
_entity.id
_entity.type
_entity.pdbx_description
1 polymer ?
#
loop_
_entity_poly.entity_id
_entity_poly.type
_entity_poly.pdbx_seq_one_letter_code
_entity_poly.pdbx_strand_id
1 'polypeptide(L)'
;MYYYAQLDENNICIGVSQLSGKVNHSLMISIDSYDNMLMGKKYNNGAWEEIEHPKPTPGPTDMELLMQANTDAELRDLEIQQGQEMLAQQMTDIELAVLGGNAV
;
A
#
# COMPACT_ATOMS: atom_id res chain seq x y z
N MET A 1 -33.57 25.78 9.83
CA MET A 1 -32.53 24.74 9.83
C MET A 1 -31.81 24.86 8.50
N TYR A 2 -30.48 24.90 8.50
CA TYR A 2 -29.68 25.15 7.30
C TYR A 2 -28.78 23.95 7.03
N TYR A 3 -28.72 23.52 5.77
CA TYR A 3 -27.87 22.41 5.35
C TYR A 3 -26.70 22.95 4.53
N TYR A 4 -25.52 22.39 4.78
CA TYR A 4 -24.31 22.79 4.10
C TYR A 4 -23.50 21.56 3.69
N ALA A 5 -23.00 21.57 2.47
CA ALA A 5 -21.92 20.69 2.04
C ALA A 5 -20.57 21.36 2.36
N GLN A 6 -19.72 20.64 3.07
CA GLN A 6 -18.37 21.06 3.43
C GLN A 6 -17.40 20.60 2.35
N LEU A 7 -16.67 21.54 1.78
CA LEU A 7 -15.69 21.29 0.74
C LEU A 7 -14.26 21.28 1.31
N ASP A 8 -13.38 20.50 0.69
CA ASP A 8 -11.93 20.63 0.87
C ASP A 8 -11.34 21.71 -0.06
N GLU A 9 -10.02 21.87 -0.03
CA GLU A 9 -9.25 22.78 -0.89
C GLU A 9 -9.38 22.47 -2.40
N ASN A 10 -9.79 21.26 -2.75
CA ASN A 10 -10.00 20.82 -4.13
C ASN A 10 -11.47 20.96 -4.59
N ASN A 11 -12.33 21.59 -3.77
CA ASN A 11 -13.78 21.68 -3.94
C ASN A 11 -14.49 20.31 -3.90
N ILE A 12 -13.93 19.32 -3.21
CA ILE A 12 -14.54 18.00 -3.02
C ILE A 12 -15.34 18.01 -1.72
N CYS A 13 -16.58 17.53 -1.78
CA CYS A 13 -17.38 17.38 -0.57
C CYS A 13 -16.75 16.35 0.37
N ILE A 14 -16.37 16.80 1.56
CA ILE A 14 -15.84 15.97 2.66
C ILE A 14 -16.82 15.79 3.82
N GLY A 15 -17.96 16.48 3.79
CA GLY A 15 -19.04 16.23 4.75
C GLY A 15 -20.31 17.04 4.47
N VAL A 16 -21.39 16.64 5.13
CA VAL A 16 -22.66 17.37 5.12
C VAL A 16 -23.01 17.74 6.56
N SER A 17 -23.51 18.95 6.77
CA SER A 17 -23.81 19.47 8.10
C SER A 17 -25.15 20.16 8.17
N GLN A 18 -25.79 20.03 9.32
CA GLN A 18 -27.04 20.67 9.65
C GLN A 18 -26.80 21.67 10.79
N LEU A 19 -27.04 22.95 10.51
CA LEU A 19 -26.77 24.04 11.42
C LEU A 19 -28.05 24.79 11.81
N SER A 20 -28.06 25.35 13.02
CA SER A 20 -29.18 26.14 13.54
C SER A 20 -29.25 27.54 12.93
N GLY A 21 -28.13 28.04 12.37
CA GLY A 21 -28.02 29.37 11.76
C GLY A 21 -27.32 29.35 10.41
N LYS A 22 -27.35 30.49 9.71
CA LYS A 22 -26.64 30.67 8.44
C LYS A 22 -25.14 30.83 8.69
N VAL A 23 -24.33 30.11 7.93
CA VAL A 23 -22.88 30.29 7.86
C VAL A 23 -22.54 30.87 6.50
N ASN A 24 -21.65 31.87 6.51
CA ASN A 24 -21.06 32.43 5.30
C ASN A 24 -19.57 32.06 5.29
N HIS A 25 -19.24 30.95 4.65
CA HIS A 25 -17.87 30.43 4.57
C HIS A 25 -17.64 29.88 3.17
N SER A 26 -16.48 30.16 2.56
CA SER A 26 -16.19 29.79 1.16
C SER A 26 -16.25 28.29 0.90
N LEU A 27 -15.84 27.49 1.88
CA LEU A 27 -15.88 26.02 1.85
C LEU A 27 -17.23 25.42 2.31
N MET A 28 -18.26 26.23 2.56
CA MET A 28 -19.58 25.74 2.93
C MET A 28 -20.62 26.19 1.90
N ILE A 29 -21.03 25.26 1.06
CA ILE A 29 -22.06 25.49 0.05
C ILE A 29 -23.42 25.14 0.65
N SER A 30 -24.37 26.08 0.64
CA SER A 30 -25.72 25.81 1.12
C SER A 30 -26.41 24.82 0.19
N ILE A 31 -27.05 23.81 0.77
CA ILE A 31 -27.82 22.80 0.03
C ILE A 31 -29.26 22.78 0.55
N ASP A 32 -30.18 22.29 -0.27
CA ASP A 32 -31.62 22.32 0.04
C ASP A 32 -32.01 21.30 1.13
N SER A 33 -31.28 20.18 1.20
CA SER A 33 -31.56 19.07 2.11
C SER A 33 -30.28 18.38 2.57
N TYR A 34 -30.38 17.55 3.62
CA TYR A 34 -29.26 16.75 4.10
C TYR A 34 -28.98 15.59 3.12
N ASP A 35 -28.12 15.82 2.12
CA ASP A 35 -27.82 14.86 1.06
C ASP A 35 -26.39 14.31 1.14
N ASN A 36 -26.26 13.11 1.71
CA ASN A 36 -24.97 12.41 1.79
C ASN A 36 -24.46 11.91 0.42
N MET A 37 -25.28 11.87 -0.63
CA MET A 37 -24.83 11.44 -1.97
C MET A 37 -23.86 12.45 -2.61
N LEU A 38 -23.77 13.66 -2.06
CA LEU A 38 -22.81 14.68 -2.46
C LEU A 38 -21.38 14.35 -2.01
N MET A 39 -21.21 13.46 -1.04
CA MET A 39 -19.89 13.06 -0.53
C MET A 39 -18.99 12.54 -1.65
N GLY A 40 -17.76 13.07 -1.72
CA GLY A 40 -16.78 12.70 -2.76
C GLY A 40 -17.05 13.33 -4.13
N LYS A 41 -18.17 14.03 -4.34
CA LYS A 41 -18.40 14.80 -5.57
C LYS A 41 -17.66 16.14 -5.51
N LYS A 42 -17.19 16.60 -6.66
CA LYS A 42 -16.58 17.93 -6.81
C LYS A 42 -17.65 18.97 -7.09
N TYR A 43 -17.57 20.10 -6.42
CA TYR A 43 -18.43 21.25 -6.69
C TYR A 43 -17.75 22.21 -7.66
N ASN A 44 -18.31 22.38 -8.86
CA ASN A 44 -17.83 23.32 -9.88
C ASN A 44 -18.94 24.30 -10.25
N ASN A 45 -18.82 25.55 -9.80
CA ASN A 45 -19.64 26.69 -10.21
C ASN A 45 -21.17 26.44 -10.22
N GLY A 46 -21.70 25.74 -9.22
CA GLY A 46 -23.14 25.44 -9.12
C GLY A 46 -23.53 24.00 -9.46
N ALA A 47 -22.61 23.19 -10.00
CA ALA A 47 -22.85 21.79 -10.35
C ALA A 47 -22.01 20.84 -9.50
N TRP A 48 -22.60 19.69 -9.16
CA TRP A 48 -21.92 18.57 -8.51
C TRP A 48 -21.48 17.56 -9.57
N GLU A 49 -20.17 17.40 -9.71
CA GLU A 49 -19.55 16.48 -10.65
C GLU A 49 -19.04 15.24 -9.91
N GLU A 50 -19.30 14.07 -10.50
CA GLU A 50 -18.70 12.84 -10.01
C GLU A 50 -17.25 12.77 -10.43
N ILE A 51 -16.36 12.57 -9.46
CA ILE A 51 -14.94 12.38 -9.74
C ILE A 51 -14.77 10.91 -10.07
N GLU A 52 -14.04 10.58 -11.13
CA GLU A 52 -13.62 9.20 -11.35
C GLU A 52 -12.56 8.86 -10.30
N HIS A 53 -12.94 8.05 -9.31
CA HIS A 53 -11.96 7.49 -8.40
C HIS A 53 -11.10 6.50 -9.19
N PRO A 54 -9.76 6.58 -9.13
CA PRO A 54 -8.92 5.58 -9.75
C PRO A 54 -9.31 4.22 -9.16
N LYS A 55 -9.68 3.27 -10.04
CA LYS A 55 -9.96 1.91 -9.60
C LYS A 55 -8.70 1.38 -8.89
N PRO A 56 -8.81 0.77 -7.70
CA PRO A 56 -7.66 0.13 -7.09
C PRO A 56 -7.10 -0.88 -8.08
N THR A 57 -5.81 -0.78 -8.38
CA THR A 57 -5.12 -1.78 -9.20
C THR A 57 -5.23 -3.13 -8.49
N PRO A 58 -5.56 -4.22 -9.20
CA PRO A 58 -5.52 -5.54 -8.60
C PRO A 58 -4.13 -5.78 -8.01
N GLY A 59 -4.07 -6.23 -6.76
CA GLY A 59 -2.83 -6.74 -6.18
C GLY A 59 -2.40 -8.04 -6.86
N PRO A 60 -1.20 -8.56 -6.53
CA PRO A 60 -0.79 -9.88 -7.00
C PRO A 60 -1.82 -10.92 -6.58
N THR A 61 -2.15 -11.81 -7.51
CA THR A 61 -3.01 -12.96 -7.27
C THR A 61 -2.34 -13.97 -6.35
N ASP A 62 -3.12 -14.83 -5.71
CA ASP A 62 -2.59 -15.90 -4.86
C ASP A 62 -1.57 -16.78 -5.61
N MET A 63 -1.80 -17.03 -6.90
CA MET A 63 -0.88 -17.79 -7.75
C MET A 63 0.46 -17.06 -7.94
N GLU A 64 0.43 -15.75 -8.21
CA GLU A 64 1.64 -14.94 -8.34
C GLU A 64 2.40 -14.90 -7.01
N LEU A 65 1.70 -14.75 -5.89
CA LEU A 65 2.31 -14.73 -4.57
C LEU A 65 2.96 -16.07 -4.20
N LEU A 66 2.32 -17.19 -4.55
CA LEU A 66 2.90 -18.53 -4.40
C LEU A 66 4.15 -18.71 -5.27
N MET A 67 4.11 -18.23 -6.52
CA MET A 67 5.27 -18.29 -7.42
C MET A 67 6.44 -17.46 -6.90
N GLN A 68 6.18 -16.27 -6.37
CA GLN A 68 7.19 -15.43 -5.73
C GLN A 68 7.78 -16.11 -4.50
N ALA A 69 6.93 -16.67 -3.63
CA ALA A 69 7.39 -17.39 -2.44
C ALA A 69 8.27 -18.60 -2.77
N ASN A 70 7.94 -19.35 -3.83
CA ASN A 70 8.77 -20.46 -4.30
C ASN A 70 10.12 -19.97 -4.83
N THR A 71 10.13 -18.91 -5.64
CA THR A 71 11.38 -18.31 -6.16
C THR A 71 12.29 -17.88 -5.00
N ASP A 72 11.73 -17.23 -3.98
CA ASP A 72 12.48 -16.80 -2.81
C ASP A 72 13.02 -17.97 -1.98
N ALA A 73 12.25 -19.06 -1.88
CA ALA A 73 12.68 -20.27 -1.21
C ALA A 73 13.84 -20.95 -1.94
N GLU A 74 13.74 -21.10 -3.26
CA GLU A 74 14.80 -21.69 -4.10
C GLU A 74 16.11 -20.88 -3.99
N LEU A 75 16.04 -19.54 -3.96
CA LEU A 75 17.23 -18.71 -3.78
C LEU A 75 17.90 -18.93 -2.42
N ARG A 76 17.12 -19.00 -1.34
CA ARG A 76 17.66 -19.26 0.00
C ARG A 76 18.33 -20.62 0.09
N ASP A 77 17.72 -21.63 -0.53
CA ASP A 77 18.27 -22.99 -0.55
C ASP A 77 19.63 -23.02 -1.28
N LEU A 78 19.76 -22.30 -2.41
CA LEU A 78 21.03 -22.18 -3.12
C LEU A 78 22.12 -21.46 -2.30
N GLU A 79 21.76 -20.42 -1.54
CA GLU A 79 22.71 -19.73 -0.66
C GLU A 79 23.19 -20.64 0.47
N ILE A 80 22.27 -21.40 1.07
CA ILE A 80 22.59 -22.38 2.12
C ILE A 80 23.53 -23.45 1.58
N GLN A 81 23.23 -24.01 0.40
CA GLN A 81 24.07 -25.04 -0.23
C GLN A 81 25.48 -24.53 -0.50
N GLN A 82 25.63 -23.35 -1.09
CA GLN A 82 26.95 -22.75 -1.33
C GLN A 82 27.72 -22.52 -0.02
N GLY A 83 27.04 -22.07 1.03
CA GLY A 83 27.64 -21.92 2.35
C GLY A 83 28.13 -23.25 2.92
N GLN A 84 27.33 -24.31 2.78
CA GLN A 84 27.70 -25.66 3.21
C GLN A 84 28.89 -26.22 2.44
N GLU A 85 28.95 -26.01 1.12
CA GLU A 85 30.09 -26.42 0.28
C GLU A 85 31.38 -25.73 0.73
N MET A 86 31.33 -24.43 1.01
CA MET A 86 32.49 -23.68 1.50
C MET A 86 32.96 -24.17 2.87
N LEU A 87 32.02 -24.50 3.77
CA LEU A 87 32.35 -25.10 5.06
C LEU A 87 32.99 -26.48 4.88
N ALA A 88 32.46 -27.31 3.98
CA ALA A 88 33.01 -28.63 3.68
C ALA A 88 34.44 -28.55 3.12
N GLN A 89 34.72 -27.57 2.24
CA GLN A 89 36.07 -27.34 1.73
C GLN A 89 37.03 -26.95 2.86
N GLN A 90 36.64 -26.01 3.73
CA GLN A 90 37.46 -25.60 4.87
C GLN A 90 37.75 -26.78 5.82
N MET A 91 36.75 -27.63 6.10
CA MET A 91 36.94 -28.83 6.89
C MET A 91 37.94 -29.79 6.23
N THR A 92 37.81 -30.01 4.93
CA THR A 92 38.73 -30.86 4.15
C THR A 92 40.16 -30.34 4.20
N ASP A 93 40.36 -29.02 4.05
CA ASP A 93 41.69 -28.40 4.11
C ASP A 93 42.32 -28.53 5.50
N ILE A 94 41.52 -28.40 6.56
CA ILE A 94 41.96 -28.61 7.94
C ILE A 94 42.34 -30.08 8.18
N GLU A 95 41.53 -31.04 7.74
CA GLU A 95 41.84 -32.48 7.84
C GLU A 95 43.16 -32.82 7.14
N LEU A 96 43.38 -32.28 5.94
CA LEU A 96 44.60 -32.49 5.18
C LEU A 96 45.84 -31.91 5.88
N ALA A 97 45.71 -30.72 6.47
CA ALA A 97 46.80 -30.07 7.22
C ALA A 97 47.17 -30.85 8.49
N VAL A 98 46.18 -31.42 9.19
CA VAL A 98 46.40 -32.22 10.39
C VAL A 98 47.02 -33.60 10.06
N LEU A 99 46.62 -34.23 8.95
CA LEU A 99 47.13 -35.53 8.54
C LEU A 99 48.50 -35.47 7.84
N GLY A 100 48.81 -34.37 7.13
CA GLY A 100 50.10 -34.16 6.45
C GLY A 100 51.25 -33.74 7.37
N GLY A 101 50.96 -33.26 8.58
CA GLY A 101 51.95 -32.74 9.54
C GLY A 101 52.69 -33.80 10.38
N ASN A 102 52.39 -35.10 10.21
CA ASN A 102 52.94 -36.18 11.05
C ASN A 102 53.92 -37.12 10.31
N ALA A 103 54.49 -36.68 9.19
CA ALA A 103 55.60 -37.35 8.51
C ALA A 103 56.91 -36.59 8.77
N VAL A 104 57.48 -36.78 9.97
CA VAL A 104 58.89 -36.52 10.30
C VAL A 104 59.48 -37.79 10.89
#